data_AF-A0A974X4J8-F1
#
_entry.id   AF-A0A974X4J8-F1
#
_cell.length_a   1.000
_cell.length_b   1.000
_cell.length_c   1.000
_cell.angle_alpha   90.00
_cell.angle_beta   90.00
_cell.angle_gamma   90.00
#
_symmetry.space_group_name_H-M   'P 1'
#
loop_
_entity.id
_entity.type
_entity.pdbx_description
1 polymer ?
#
loop_
_entity_poly.entity_id
_entity_poly.type
_entity_poly.pdbx_seq_one_letter_code
_entity_poly.pdbx_strand_id
1 'polypeptide(L)'
;MRSKIFTCAAVTFAATLVMASPASANSFSATTTGVTASWTDGSNTLTASDTATDGYGAAAQLLRPNGAVETVYALGGAGSSNSASYSITEDAGISIRACRTNGGSIVSCGGWVNGFS
;
A
#
# COMPACT_ATOMS: atom_id res chain seq x y z
N MET A 1 26.08 -63.45 -26.00
CA MET A 1 24.63 -63.29 -25.75
C MET A 1 24.48 -62.48 -24.46
N ARG A 2 24.07 -61.20 -24.54
CA ARG A 2 24.02 -60.21 -23.45
C ARG A 2 22.66 -59.48 -23.52
N SER A 3 21.88 -59.49 -22.43
CA SER A 3 20.77 -58.56 -22.16
C SER A 3 20.51 -58.61 -20.64
N LYS A 4 20.98 -57.65 -19.82
CA LYS A 4 20.61 -56.23 -19.60
C LYS A 4 19.35 -56.07 -18.73
N ILE A 5 19.61 -55.45 -17.57
CA ILE A 5 18.81 -55.31 -16.36
C ILE A 5 17.64 -54.33 -16.58
N PHE A 6 16.45 -54.70 -16.07
CA PHE A 6 15.25 -53.87 -16.02
C PHE A 6 15.42 -52.74 -15.00
N THR A 7 15.35 -51.49 -15.49
CA THR A 7 15.33 -50.28 -14.65
C THR A 7 13.88 -49.83 -14.48
N CYS A 8 13.41 -49.73 -13.24
CA CYS A 8 12.10 -49.17 -12.89
C CYS A 8 12.16 -47.64 -13.03
N ALA A 9 11.31 -47.07 -13.90
CA ALA A 9 11.12 -45.63 -13.97
C ALA A 9 10.09 -45.21 -12.91
N ALA A 10 10.54 -44.45 -11.90
CA ALA A 10 9.66 -43.78 -10.96
C ALA A 10 9.04 -42.55 -11.65
N VAL A 11 7.70 -42.49 -11.68
CA VAL A 11 6.94 -41.33 -12.13
C VAL A 11 6.87 -40.33 -10.97
N THR A 12 7.63 -39.25 -11.06
CA THR A 12 7.55 -38.15 -10.09
C THR A 12 6.47 -37.18 -10.52
N PHE A 13 5.45 -37.03 -9.68
CA PHE A 13 4.33 -36.08 -9.82
C PHE A 13 4.88 -34.64 -9.87
N ALA A 14 4.75 -33.96 -11.01
CA ALA A 14 5.06 -32.55 -11.13
C ALA A 14 3.91 -31.74 -10.49
N ALA A 15 4.11 -31.26 -9.27
CA ALA A 15 3.23 -30.26 -8.68
C ALA A 15 3.40 -28.95 -9.45
N THR A 16 2.46 -28.61 -10.31
CA THR A 16 2.34 -27.29 -10.91
C THR A 16 2.02 -26.30 -9.80
N LEU A 17 3.04 -25.59 -9.30
CA LEU A 17 2.85 -24.37 -8.52
C LEU A 17 2.12 -23.37 -9.41
N VAL A 18 0.82 -23.22 -9.19
CA VAL A 18 0.08 -22.07 -9.72
C VAL A 18 0.63 -20.87 -8.96
N MET A 19 1.63 -20.22 -9.56
CA MET A 19 2.07 -18.90 -9.14
C MET A 19 0.89 -17.98 -9.44
N ALA A 20 0.00 -17.79 -8.46
CA ALA A 20 -0.99 -16.73 -8.52
C ALA A 20 -0.19 -15.45 -8.75
N SER A 21 -0.30 -14.88 -9.95
CA SER A 21 0.18 -13.53 -10.19
C SER A 21 -0.46 -12.67 -9.10
N PRO A 22 0.30 -11.84 -8.36
CA PRO A 22 -0.34 -10.91 -7.43
C PRO A 22 -1.38 -10.17 -8.26
N ALA A 23 -2.65 -10.23 -7.85
CA ALA A 23 -3.65 -9.31 -8.36
C ALA A 23 -2.98 -7.94 -8.28
N SER A 24 -2.89 -7.24 -9.41
CA SER A 24 -2.29 -5.93 -9.47
C SER A 24 -3.18 -5.00 -8.66
N ALA A 25 -3.01 -5.02 -7.34
CA ALA A 25 -3.68 -4.15 -6.39
C ALA A 25 -3.41 -2.73 -6.87
N ASN A 26 -4.47 -1.99 -7.16
CA ASN A 26 -4.39 -0.64 -7.69
C ASN A 26 -3.79 0.29 -6.62
N SER A 27 -2.46 0.30 -6.52
CA SER A 27 -1.71 0.96 -5.46
C SER A 27 -1.17 2.27 -6.00
N PHE A 28 -1.47 3.37 -5.32
CA PHE A 28 -1.03 4.70 -5.73
C PHE A 28 -0.57 5.50 -4.52
N SER A 29 0.29 6.49 -4.79
CA SER A 29 0.89 7.32 -3.75
C SER A 29 0.77 8.79 -4.09
N ALA A 30 0.58 9.60 -3.05
CA ALA A 30 0.73 11.04 -3.09
C ALA A 30 1.95 11.43 -2.26
N THR A 31 2.75 12.36 -2.75
CA THR A 31 3.93 12.87 -2.04
C THR A 31 3.83 14.37 -1.87
N THR A 32 4.34 14.85 -0.74
CA THR A 32 4.61 16.27 -0.49
C THR A 32 5.97 16.40 0.19
N THR A 33 6.37 17.61 0.55
CA THR A 33 7.68 17.89 1.17
C THR A 33 7.88 17.03 2.43
N GLY A 34 8.67 15.97 2.30
CA GLY A 34 9.05 15.07 3.38
C GLY A 34 7.98 14.05 3.78
N VAL A 35 6.83 13.98 3.11
CA VAL A 35 5.73 13.08 3.51
C VAL A 35 5.21 12.32 2.31
N THR A 36 4.97 11.02 2.52
CA THR A 36 4.34 10.12 1.55
C THR A 36 3.04 9.58 2.12
N ALA A 37 1.98 9.62 1.32
CA ALA A 37 0.73 8.91 1.55
C ALA A 37 0.60 7.81 0.49
N SER A 38 0.33 6.58 0.90
CA SER A 38 0.21 5.43 0.00
C SER A 38 -1.10 4.70 0.25
N TRP A 39 -1.81 4.38 -0.83
CA TRP A 39 -2.96 3.48 -0.82
C TRP A 39 -2.55 2.11 -1.36
N THR A 40 -3.01 1.06 -0.68
CA THR A 40 -2.88 -0.31 -1.13
C THR A 40 -4.26 -0.92 -1.21
N ASP A 41 -4.75 -1.07 -2.43
CA ASP A 41 -6.08 -1.57 -2.77
C ASP A 41 -6.35 -3.00 -2.23
N GLY A 42 -5.46 -3.96 -2.51
CA GLY A 42 -5.65 -5.35 -2.07
C GLY A 42 -5.79 -5.55 -0.55
N SER A 43 -5.29 -4.61 0.27
CA SER A 43 -5.48 -4.59 1.72
C SER A 43 -6.33 -3.43 2.22
N ASN A 44 -6.91 -2.64 1.31
CA ASN A 44 -7.63 -1.40 1.55
C ASN A 44 -6.96 -0.50 2.61
N THR A 45 -5.65 -0.33 2.50
CA THR A 45 -4.84 0.29 3.56
C THR A 45 -4.27 1.62 3.10
N LEU A 46 -4.53 2.67 3.87
CA LEU A 46 -3.86 3.96 3.76
C LEU A 46 -2.66 3.98 4.70
N THR A 47 -1.50 4.34 4.18
CA THR A 47 -0.26 4.50 4.95
C THR A 47 0.24 5.93 4.86
N ALA A 48 0.53 6.53 6.01
CA ALA A 48 1.25 7.78 6.14
C ALA A 48 2.71 7.48 6.51
N SER A 49 3.66 8.06 5.79
CA SER A 49 5.09 7.91 6.06
C SER A 49 5.77 9.26 6.07
N ASP A 50 6.48 9.53 7.16
CA ASP A 50 7.40 10.65 7.26
C ASP A 50 8.77 10.20 6.75
N THR A 51 9.29 10.92 5.76
CA THR A 51 10.55 10.62 5.09
C THR A 51 11.61 11.70 5.31
N ALA A 52 11.28 12.80 5.99
CA ALA A 52 12.20 13.91 6.19
C ALA A 52 12.52 14.17 7.66
N THR A 53 13.79 14.44 7.94
CA THR A 53 14.25 14.91 9.26
C THR A 53 14.13 16.43 9.35
N ASP A 54 12.90 16.94 9.39
CA ASP A 54 12.62 18.38 9.46
C ASP A 54 11.88 18.81 10.74
N GLY A 55 11.59 17.88 11.65
CA GLY A 55 10.90 18.12 12.91
C GLY A 55 9.38 18.18 12.80
N TYR A 56 8.83 17.89 11.62
CA TYR A 56 7.40 17.74 11.39
C TYR A 56 7.06 16.24 11.39
N GLY A 57 5.77 15.92 11.47
CA GLY A 57 5.27 14.56 11.28
C GLY A 57 4.51 14.43 9.97
N ALA A 58 4.10 13.21 9.65
CA ALA A 58 3.31 12.90 8.46
C ALA A 58 1.83 12.67 8.79
N ALA A 59 0.97 13.00 7.84
CA ALA A 59 -0.41 12.55 7.80
C ALA A 59 -0.78 12.16 6.37
N ALA A 60 -1.56 11.11 6.23
CA ALA A 60 -2.20 10.72 4.97
C ALA A 60 -3.69 10.97 5.11
N GLN A 61 -4.29 11.60 4.11
CA GLN A 61 -5.73 11.77 4.04
C GLN A 61 -6.32 11.00 2.88
N LEU A 62 -7.45 10.38 3.12
CA LEU A 62 -8.25 9.66 2.15
C LEU A 62 -9.60 10.36 2.02
N LEU A 63 -9.94 10.77 0.81
CA LEU A 63 -11.26 11.24 0.41
C LEU A 63 -12.03 10.08 -0.18
N ARG A 64 -13.16 9.77 0.46
CA ARG A 64 -14.11 8.75 -0.01
C ARG A 64 -15.08 9.36 -1.04
N PRO A 65 -15.75 8.53 -1.87
CA PRO A 65 -16.74 9.00 -2.84
C PRO A 65 -17.93 9.73 -2.21
N ASN A 66 -18.25 9.45 -0.94
CA ASN A 66 -19.29 10.14 -0.19
C ASN A 66 -18.85 11.52 0.37
N GLY A 67 -17.63 11.96 0.08
CA GLY A 67 -17.05 13.22 0.55
C GLY A 67 -16.43 13.16 1.95
N ALA A 68 -16.45 12.01 2.63
CA ALA A 68 -15.81 11.86 3.92
C ALA A 68 -14.27 11.86 3.79
N VAL A 69 -13.60 12.58 4.68
CA VAL A 69 -12.13 12.63 4.76
C VAL A 69 -11.66 11.87 5.99
N GLU A 70 -10.94 10.79 5.76
CA GLU A 70 -10.25 10.02 6.80
C GLU A 70 -8.81 10.50 6.90
N THR A 71 -8.21 10.47 8.10
CA THR A 71 -6.81 10.90 8.30
C THR A 71 -6.05 9.88 9.14
N VAL A 72 -4.87 9.49 8.66
CA VAL A 72 -3.91 8.66 9.37
C VAL A 72 -2.70 9.50 9.72
N TYR A 73 -2.30 9.51 11.00
CA TYR A 73 -1.17 10.30 11.49
C TYR A 73 0.04 9.42 11.80
N ALA A 74 1.20 9.80 11.29
CA ALA A 74 2.51 9.25 11.64
C ALA A 74 3.35 10.35 12.31
N LEU A 75 3.18 10.49 13.63
CA LEU A 75 3.78 11.56 14.44
C LEU A 75 5.16 11.19 15.03
N GLY A 76 5.71 10.02 14.69
CA GLY A 76 6.99 9.56 15.27
C GLY A 76 8.23 10.27 14.70
N GLY A 77 8.06 11.26 13.82
CA GLY A 77 9.15 11.95 13.12
C GLY A 77 9.75 11.12 11.97
N ALA A 78 10.91 11.54 11.48
CA ALA A 78 11.56 10.98 10.29
C ALA A 78 11.67 9.44 10.33
N GLY A 79 11.23 8.80 9.25
CA GLY A 79 11.20 7.33 9.11
C GLY A 79 10.00 6.67 9.81
N SER A 80 9.17 7.43 10.53
CA SER A 80 7.95 6.92 11.14
C SER A 80 6.89 6.69 10.06
N SER A 81 6.17 5.58 10.18
CA SER A 81 5.02 5.28 9.35
C SER A 81 3.88 4.79 10.22
N ASN A 82 2.66 5.08 9.80
CA ASN A 82 1.44 4.58 10.42
C ASN A 82 0.42 4.25 9.33
N SER A 83 -0.41 3.25 9.56
CA SER A 83 -1.39 2.79 8.59
C SER A 83 -2.74 2.50 9.22
N ALA A 84 -3.80 2.66 8.42
CA ALA A 84 -5.13 2.26 8.78
C ALA A 84 -5.80 1.56 7.60
N SER A 85 -6.49 0.46 7.88
CA SER A 85 -7.30 -0.26 6.91
C SER A 85 -8.72 0.26 6.95
N TYR A 86 -9.33 0.38 5.78
CA TYR A 86 -10.70 0.85 5.61
C TYR A 86 -11.51 -0.21 4.88
N SER A 87 -12.81 -0.29 5.16
CA SER A 87 -13.72 -1.02 4.29
C SER A 87 -14.21 -0.06 3.20
N ILE A 88 -13.69 -0.25 1.99
CA ILE A 88 -14.10 0.45 0.77
C ILE A 88 -14.55 -0.62 -0.22
N THR A 89 -15.60 -0.32 -0.98
CA THR A 89 -16.07 -1.21 -2.03
C THR A 89 -15.05 -1.25 -3.17
N GLU A 90 -14.84 -2.42 -3.76
CA GLU A 90 -14.00 -2.55 -4.94
C GLU A 90 -14.44 -1.59 -6.06
N ASP A 91 -13.47 -1.07 -6.82
CA ASP A 91 -13.63 -0.08 -7.88
C ASP A 91 -14.21 1.28 -7.43
N ALA A 92 -14.26 1.55 -6.12
CA ALA A 92 -14.70 2.86 -5.64
C ALA A 92 -13.64 3.93 -5.93
N GLY A 93 -14.07 5.02 -6.58
CA GLY A 93 -13.22 6.18 -6.80
C GLY A 93 -12.84 6.85 -5.48
N ILE A 94 -11.55 6.89 -5.19
CA ILE A 94 -11.00 7.48 -3.97
C ILE A 94 -9.89 8.45 -4.33
N SER A 95 -9.61 9.39 -3.43
CA SER A 95 -8.46 10.28 -3.59
C SER A 95 -7.63 10.27 -2.32
N ILE A 96 -6.31 10.31 -2.46
CA ILE A 96 -5.41 10.46 -1.31
C ILE A 96 -4.57 11.72 -1.44
N ARG A 97 -4.14 12.26 -0.31
CA ARG A 97 -3.11 13.30 -0.27
C ARG A 97 -2.19 13.13 0.92
N ALA A 98 -0.94 13.55 0.72
CA ALA A 98 0.05 13.62 1.78
C ALA A 98 -0.02 14.99 2.46
N CYS A 99 0.02 15.01 3.78
CA CYS A 99 -0.04 16.21 4.61
C CYS A 99 1.09 16.19 5.64
N ARG A 100 1.65 17.36 5.90
CA ARG A 100 2.65 17.60 6.92
C ARG A 100 1.98 18.08 8.19
N THR A 101 2.48 17.63 9.33
CA THR A 101 1.91 17.93 10.65
C THR A 101 2.95 18.53 11.58
N ASN A 102 2.54 19.40 12.48
CA ASN A 102 3.36 19.94 13.55
C ASN A 102 2.61 19.75 14.88
N GLY A 103 3.18 18.97 15.80
CA GLY A 103 2.51 18.67 17.08
C GLY A 103 1.11 18.07 16.93
N GLY A 104 0.87 17.25 15.90
CA GLY A 104 -0.44 16.64 15.62
C GLY A 104 -1.41 17.51 14.81
N SER A 105 -1.07 18.76 14.51
CA SER A 105 -1.89 19.64 13.66
C SER A 105 -1.40 19.64 12.22
N ILE A 106 -2.29 19.53 11.24
CA ILE A 106 -1.92 19.63 9.82
C ILE A 106 -1.52 21.07 9.49
N VAL A 107 -0.31 21.26 8.96
CA VAL A 107 0.24 22.58 8.60
C VAL A 107 0.29 22.83 7.10
N SER A 108 0.41 21.76 6.29
CA SER A 108 0.45 21.85 4.84
C SER A 108 0.05 20.52 4.22
N CYS A 109 -0.54 20.55 3.03
CA CYS A 109 -0.91 19.34 2.28
C CYS A 109 -0.50 19.48 0.82
N GLY A 110 -0.11 18.35 0.22
CA GLY A 110 0.00 18.21 -1.22
C GLY A 110 -1.37 18.16 -1.91
N GLY A 111 -1.33 18.08 -3.24
CA GLY A 111 -2.54 17.90 -4.04
C GLY A 111 -3.21 16.53 -3.82
N TRP A 112 -4.50 16.46 -4.17
CA TRP A 112 -5.22 15.19 -4.23
C TRP A 112 -4.77 14.38 -5.44
N VAL A 113 -4.47 13.11 -5.20
CA VAL A 113 -4.21 12.10 -6.22
C VAL A 113 -5.41 11.18 -6.26
N ASN A 114 -6.05 11.08 -7.42
CA ASN A 114 -7.20 10.20 -7.61
C ASN A 114 -6.73 8.79 -7.96
N GLY A 115 -7.47 7.79 -7.48
CA GLY A 115 -7.29 6.39 -7.82
C GLY A 115 -8.57 5.62 -7.56
N PHE A 116 -8.43 4.30 -7.58
CA PHE A 116 -9.53 3.38 -7.32
C PHE A 116 -9.08 2.37 -6.28
N SER A 117 -10.02 1.95 -5.45
CA SER A 117 -9.90 0.76 -4.62
C SER A 117 -10.57 -0.43 -5.32
#